data_AF-A0A7J4J9B3-F1
#
_entry.id   AF-A0A7J4J9B3-F1
#
_cell.length_a   1.000
_cell.length_b   1.000
_cell.length_c   1.000
_cell.angle_alpha   90.00
_cell.angle_beta   90.00
_cell.angle_gamma   90.00
#
_symmetry.space_group_name_H-M   'P 1'
#
loop_
_entity.id
_entity.type
_entity.pdbx_description
1 polymer ?
#
loop_
_entity_poly.entity_id
_entity_poly.type
_entity_poly.pdbx_seq_one_letter_code
_entity_poly.pdbx_strand_id
1 'polypeptide(L)'
;MVNQETIQKVSESAGLTVRQLIEKTHQVLAQRNKHEEIIFPEDMQPSAEIADDSDWHRTRKGHMHYVSAGLFQFGGRTWAIGIGIAGGGYPARPYNSDLLALEFVVDGKSKKQLVEGLATEIRHSEYFANTLFFGKSDGLLAVSREGRFSDAVRERLAPVAEEYLAQKPEYDTIVVLASTLQYPTTKQTLYKSTFPEFLAKTIEAILNNPPSAAQIQH
;
A
#
# COMPACT_ATOMS: atom_id res chain seq x y z
N MET A 1 39.60 -9.30 -5.21
CA MET A 1 38.37 -9.94 -4.72
C MET A 1 37.72 -8.98 -3.75
N VAL A 2 36.62 -8.34 -4.17
CA VAL A 2 35.88 -7.42 -3.30
C VAL A 2 35.06 -8.27 -2.34
N ASN A 3 35.30 -8.10 -1.04
CA ASN A 3 34.68 -8.88 0.03
C ASN A 3 33.15 -8.72 -0.07
N GLN A 4 32.43 -9.82 -0.27
CA GLN A 4 30.97 -9.82 -0.36
C GLN A 4 30.33 -9.29 0.93
N GLU A 5 31.00 -9.43 2.08
CA GLU A 5 30.58 -8.83 3.36
C GLU A 5 30.63 -7.29 3.35
N THR A 6 31.56 -6.67 2.61
CA THR A 6 31.64 -5.21 2.47
C THR A 6 30.53 -4.69 1.56
N ILE A 7 30.14 -5.44 0.53
CA ILE A 7 29.01 -5.07 -0.35
C ILE A 7 27.69 -5.22 0.41
N GLN A 8 27.57 -6.22 1.28
CA GLN A 8 26.37 -6.44 2.09
C GLN A 8 26.21 -5.36 3.18
N LYS A 9 27.29 -4.98 3.88
CA LYS A 9 27.28 -3.87 4.86
C LYS A 9 27.07 -2.49 4.25
N VAL A 10 27.52 -2.24 3.02
CA VAL A 10 27.29 -0.95 2.35
C VAL A 10 25.82 -0.84 1.88
N SER A 11 25.14 -1.94 1.59
CA SER A 11 23.72 -1.94 1.21
C SER A 11 22.74 -1.72 2.38
N GLU A 12 23.17 -1.96 3.62
CA GLU A 12 22.36 -1.67 4.82
C GLU A 12 22.29 -0.16 5.14
N SER A 13 23.13 0.65 4.50
CA SER A 13 23.26 2.09 4.78
C SER A 13 22.31 3.00 3.96
N ALA A 14 21.66 2.47 2.93
CA ALA A 14 20.68 3.21 2.14
C ALA A 14 19.27 2.83 2.61
N GLY A 15 18.58 3.73 3.29
CA GLY A 15 17.20 3.50 3.74
C GLY A 15 16.26 3.14 2.58
N LEU A 16 15.14 2.49 2.91
CA LEU A 16 14.13 2.05 1.96
C LEU A 16 13.25 3.22 1.52
N THR A 17 12.95 3.34 0.23
CA THR A 17 11.84 4.20 -0.22
C THR A 17 10.51 3.62 0.25
N VAL A 18 9.43 4.42 0.23
CA VAL A 18 8.11 3.93 0.65
C VAL A 18 7.62 2.74 -0.19
N ARG A 19 7.91 2.75 -1.49
CA ARG A 19 7.62 1.62 -2.38
C ARG A 19 8.36 0.36 -1.94
N GLN A 20 9.67 0.48 -1.72
CA GLN A 20 10.49 -0.66 -1.28
C GLN A 20 10.07 -1.17 0.10
N LEU A 21 9.64 -0.26 0.99
CA LEU A 21 9.08 -0.61 2.29
C LEU A 21 7.81 -1.46 2.14
N ILE A 22 6.86 -1.03 1.30
CA ILE A 22 5.61 -1.75 1.03
C ILE A 22 5.91 -3.12 0.39
N GLU A 23 6.76 -3.15 -0.65
CA GLU A 23 7.16 -4.39 -1.34
C GLU A 23 7.85 -5.38 -0.39
N LYS A 24 8.80 -4.92 0.43
CA LYS A 24 9.47 -5.78 1.42
C LYS A 24 8.51 -6.24 2.52
N THR A 25 7.56 -5.40 2.94
CA THR A 25 6.55 -5.80 3.93
C THR A 25 5.69 -6.93 3.40
N HIS A 26 5.22 -6.81 2.15
CA HIS A 26 4.48 -7.87 1.48
C HIS A 26 5.32 -9.15 1.32
N GLN A 27 6.61 -9.03 0.98
CA GLN A 27 7.51 -10.18 0.90
C GLN A 27 7.66 -10.89 2.26
N VAL A 28 7.80 -10.14 3.36
CA VAL A 28 7.87 -10.71 4.72
C VAL A 28 6.59 -11.46 5.07
N LEU A 29 5.42 -10.88 4.77
CA LEU A 29 4.13 -11.56 4.94
C LEU A 29 4.06 -12.84 4.09
N ALA A 30 4.51 -12.75 2.83
CA ALA A 30 4.42 -13.84 1.87
C ALA A 30 5.25 -15.05 2.28
N GLN A 31 6.43 -14.81 2.85
CA GLN A 31 7.29 -15.89 3.36
C GLN A 31 6.66 -16.67 4.53
N ARG A 32 5.72 -16.08 5.25
CA ARG A 32 5.14 -16.65 6.47
C ARG A 32 3.81 -17.32 6.25
N ASN A 33 2.94 -16.65 5.49
CA ASN A 33 1.49 -16.91 5.56
C ASN A 33 0.81 -17.03 4.19
N LYS A 34 1.54 -16.78 3.10
CA LYS A 34 0.97 -16.85 1.76
C LYS A 34 0.95 -18.29 1.28
N HIS A 35 -0.21 -18.73 0.81
CA HIS A 35 -0.40 -20.07 0.25
C HIS A 35 -0.63 -20.04 -1.27
N GLU A 36 -1.09 -18.92 -1.83
CA GLU A 36 -1.36 -18.80 -3.26
C GLU A 36 -1.10 -17.36 -3.76
N GLU A 37 -0.87 -17.19 -5.06
CA GLU A 37 -0.84 -15.89 -5.75
C GLU A 37 -1.84 -15.92 -6.90
N ILE A 38 -2.70 -14.91 -6.96
CA ILE A 38 -3.57 -14.64 -8.10
C ILE A 38 -2.89 -13.57 -8.96
N ILE A 39 -2.48 -13.95 -10.16
CA ILE A 39 -1.98 -13.01 -11.17
C ILE A 39 -3.15 -12.60 -12.07
N PHE A 40 -3.38 -11.29 -12.21
CA PHE A 40 -4.42 -10.78 -13.08
C PHE A 40 -3.95 -10.77 -14.54
N PRO A 41 -4.76 -11.27 -15.49
CA PRO A 41 -4.54 -11.05 -16.92
C PRO A 41 -4.45 -9.55 -17.24
N GLU A 42 -3.65 -9.16 -18.24
CA GLU A 42 -3.46 -7.74 -18.60
C GLU A 42 -4.77 -7.00 -18.90
N ASP A 43 -5.72 -7.66 -19.55
CA ASP A 43 -7.05 -7.14 -19.88
C ASP A 43 -8.03 -7.11 -18.68
N MET A 44 -7.64 -7.68 -17.55
CA MET A 44 -8.43 -7.76 -16.33
C MET A 44 -7.77 -7.12 -15.11
N GLN A 45 -6.59 -6.49 -15.26
CA GLN A 45 -5.90 -5.82 -14.15
C GLN A 45 -6.83 -4.80 -13.49
N PRO A 46 -7.25 -5.02 -12.24
CA PRO A 46 -8.16 -4.13 -11.57
C PRO A 46 -7.42 -2.86 -11.15
N SER A 47 -8.18 -1.78 -11.06
CA SER A 47 -7.71 -0.52 -10.50
C SER A 47 -8.74 0.05 -9.55
N ALA A 48 -8.30 0.54 -8.40
CA ALA A 48 -9.13 1.26 -7.45
C ALA A 48 -8.98 2.76 -7.67
N GLU A 49 -10.08 3.52 -7.72
CA GLU A 49 -10.03 4.98 -7.72
C GLU A 49 -9.53 5.49 -6.37
N ILE A 50 -8.64 6.49 -6.36
CA ILE A 50 -8.06 7.06 -5.12
C ILE A 50 -8.24 8.57 -5.00
N ALA A 51 -8.60 9.23 -6.10
CA ALA A 51 -8.87 10.66 -6.14
C ALA A 51 -9.66 11.00 -7.40
N ASP A 52 -10.60 11.93 -7.28
CA ASP A 52 -11.37 12.47 -8.39
C ASP A 52 -11.34 14.01 -8.34
N ASP A 53 -10.90 14.63 -9.42
CA ASP A 53 -10.94 16.08 -9.62
C ASP A 53 -11.60 16.40 -10.98
N SER A 54 -12.61 15.61 -11.32
CA SER A 54 -13.40 15.79 -12.52
C SER A 54 -14.34 16.99 -12.40
N ASP A 55 -14.48 17.72 -13.50
CA ASP A 55 -15.45 18.81 -13.65
C ASP A 55 -16.40 18.51 -14.82
N TRP A 56 -17.39 19.38 -15.05
CA TRP A 56 -18.37 19.23 -16.12
C TRP A 56 -17.78 19.18 -17.54
N HIS A 57 -16.50 19.52 -17.70
CA HIS A 57 -15.78 19.48 -18.97
C HIS A 57 -14.75 18.35 -19.09
N ARG A 58 -14.27 17.80 -17.97
CA ARG A 58 -13.07 16.96 -17.94
C ARG A 58 -13.19 15.88 -16.87
N THR A 59 -13.00 14.63 -17.27
CA THR A 59 -12.79 13.52 -16.33
C THR A 59 -11.32 13.43 -15.95
N ARG A 60 -11.02 13.53 -14.66
CA ARG A 60 -9.65 13.49 -14.13
C ARG A 60 -9.63 12.69 -12.82
N LYS A 61 -9.32 11.41 -12.95
CA LYS A 61 -9.24 10.46 -11.83
C LYS A 61 -7.82 9.97 -11.63
N GLY A 62 -7.49 9.67 -10.38
CA GLY A 62 -6.28 8.94 -9.99
C GLY A 62 -6.65 7.54 -9.54
N HIS A 63 -5.79 6.56 -9.85
CA HIS A 63 -6.03 5.16 -9.55
C HIS A 63 -4.81 4.48 -8.91
N MET A 64 -5.04 3.39 -8.18
CA MET A 64 -4.03 2.36 -7.89
C MET A 64 -4.28 1.16 -8.78
N HIS A 65 -3.25 0.71 -9.50
CA HIS A 65 -3.31 -0.44 -10.40
C HIS A 65 -2.67 -1.67 -9.77
N TYR A 66 -3.31 -2.83 -9.93
CA TYR A 66 -2.87 -4.08 -9.30
C TYR A 66 -2.61 -5.15 -10.36
N VAL A 67 -1.42 -5.73 -10.34
CA VAL A 67 -1.00 -6.81 -11.27
C VAL A 67 -1.25 -8.19 -10.68
N SER A 68 -1.20 -8.30 -9.35
CA SER A 68 -1.44 -9.55 -8.65
C SER A 68 -1.90 -9.30 -7.22
N ALA A 69 -2.37 -10.36 -6.56
CA ALA A 69 -2.66 -10.38 -5.14
C ALA A 69 -2.28 -11.75 -4.55
N GLY A 70 -1.60 -11.74 -3.41
CA GLY A 70 -1.34 -12.94 -2.64
C GLY A 70 -2.56 -13.32 -1.80
N LEU A 71 -2.82 -14.62 -1.64
CA LEU A 71 -3.81 -15.13 -0.69
C LEU A 71 -3.11 -15.59 0.60
N PHE A 72 -3.60 -15.09 1.73
CA PHE A 72 -3.05 -15.27 3.06
C PHE A 72 -4.11 -15.79 4.01
N GLN A 73 -3.71 -16.58 5.01
CA GLN A 73 -4.63 -17.07 6.04
C GLN A 73 -4.35 -16.38 7.37
N PHE A 74 -5.33 -15.64 7.90
CA PHE A 74 -5.26 -14.96 9.20
C PHE A 74 -6.59 -15.08 9.94
N GLY A 75 -6.56 -15.42 11.24
CA GLY A 75 -7.76 -15.48 12.08
C GLY A 75 -8.84 -16.46 11.56
N GLY A 76 -8.44 -17.53 10.87
CA GLY A 76 -9.37 -18.47 10.23
C GLY A 76 -10.04 -17.94 8.95
N ARG A 77 -9.61 -16.79 8.44
CA ARG A 77 -10.13 -16.14 7.23
C ARG A 77 -9.05 -16.06 6.16
N THR A 78 -9.48 -16.07 4.89
CA THR A 78 -8.59 -15.83 3.76
C THR A 78 -8.61 -14.34 3.40
N TRP A 79 -7.43 -13.78 3.21
CA TRP A 79 -7.20 -12.39 2.84
C TRP A 79 -6.45 -12.32 1.52
N ALA A 80 -6.98 -11.59 0.55
CA ALA A 80 -6.26 -11.19 -0.64
C ALA A 80 -5.51 -9.88 -0.34
N ILE A 81 -4.19 -9.90 -0.42
CA ILE A 81 -3.35 -8.72 -0.20
C ILE A 81 -2.64 -8.37 -1.51
N GLY A 82 -2.81 -7.13 -1.97
CA GLY A 82 -2.28 -6.65 -3.24
C GLY A 82 -1.44 -5.39 -3.04
N ILE A 83 -0.41 -5.23 -3.88
CA ILE A 83 0.36 -3.97 -3.96
C ILE A 83 -0.18 -3.18 -5.15
N GLY A 84 -0.73 -2.00 -4.87
CA GLY A 84 -1.15 -1.07 -5.90
C GLY A 84 -0.04 -0.10 -6.27
N ILE A 85 0.00 0.29 -7.54
CA ILE A 85 0.90 1.33 -8.06
C ILE A 85 0.05 2.49 -8.58
N ALA A 86 0.39 3.71 -8.16
CA ALA A 86 -0.36 4.90 -8.55
C ALA A 86 -0.25 5.16 -10.06
N GLY A 87 -1.38 5.49 -10.69
CA GLY A 87 -1.48 5.85 -12.11
C GLY A 87 -2.68 6.76 -12.39
N GLY A 88 -2.77 7.26 -13.62
CA GLY A 88 -3.85 8.15 -14.06
C GLY A 88 -3.46 9.64 -14.09
N GLY A 89 -4.45 10.51 -13.84
CA GLY A 89 -4.32 11.96 -13.96
C GLY A 89 -3.49 12.62 -12.85
N TYR A 90 -3.43 13.96 -12.86
CA TYR A 90 -2.74 14.69 -11.78
C TYR A 90 -3.26 14.39 -10.36
N PRO A 91 -4.53 13.99 -10.12
CA PRO A 91 -4.98 13.62 -8.79
C PRO A 91 -4.23 12.41 -8.20
N ALA A 92 -3.60 11.57 -9.03
CA ALA A 92 -2.75 10.47 -8.57
C ALA A 92 -1.34 10.92 -8.13
N ARG A 93 -0.86 12.10 -8.57
CA ARG A 93 0.52 12.57 -8.35
C ARG A 93 0.96 12.64 -6.88
N PRO A 94 0.09 12.94 -5.91
CA PRO A 94 0.48 12.90 -4.50
C PRO A 94 0.79 11.50 -3.97
N TYR A 95 0.44 10.44 -4.71
CA TYR A 95 0.52 9.06 -4.29
C TYR A 95 1.58 8.29 -5.08
N ASN A 96 2.03 7.18 -4.52
CA ASN A 96 3.06 6.33 -5.11
C ASN A 96 2.62 4.87 -5.23
N SER A 97 2.24 4.27 -4.11
CA SER A 97 1.87 2.85 -4.01
C SER A 97 1.01 2.63 -2.79
N ASP A 98 0.33 1.50 -2.70
CA ASP A 98 -0.40 1.10 -1.50
C ASP A 98 -0.37 -0.40 -1.25
N LEU A 99 -0.82 -0.78 -0.05
CA LEU A 99 -1.06 -2.17 0.32
C LEU A 99 -2.53 -2.35 0.67
N LEU A 100 -3.26 -3.01 -0.22
CA LEU A 100 -4.66 -3.34 -0.08
C LEU A 100 -4.83 -4.69 0.62
N ALA A 101 -5.84 -4.83 1.48
CA ALA A 101 -6.23 -6.11 2.05
C ALA A 101 -7.75 -6.32 1.97
N LEU A 102 -8.17 -7.40 1.32
CA LEU A 102 -9.56 -7.79 1.12
C LEU A 102 -9.83 -9.14 1.74
N GLU A 103 -10.87 -9.24 2.55
CA GLU A 103 -11.38 -10.53 3.01
C GLU A 103 -11.99 -11.25 1.81
N PHE A 104 -11.54 -12.47 1.51
CA PHE A 104 -11.85 -13.13 0.25
C PHE A 104 -12.29 -14.57 0.46
N VAL A 105 -13.44 -14.93 -0.09
CA VAL A 105 -13.99 -16.30 0.02
C VAL A 105 -13.59 -17.12 -1.21
N VAL A 106 -12.81 -18.17 -0.97
CA VAL A 106 -12.25 -19.05 -2.02
C VAL A 106 -13.14 -20.26 -2.32
N ASP A 107 -13.87 -20.77 -1.31
CA ASP A 107 -14.53 -22.08 -1.37
C ASP A 107 -15.50 -22.25 -2.55
N GLY A 108 -15.32 -23.34 -3.30
CA GLY A 108 -16.20 -23.78 -4.38
C GLY A 108 -16.12 -22.98 -5.68
N LYS A 109 -15.23 -21.98 -5.77
CA LYS A 109 -15.07 -21.15 -6.98
C LYS A 109 -13.99 -21.69 -7.90
N SER A 110 -14.23 -21.62 -9.21
CA SER A 110 -13.18 -21.83 -10.22
C SER A 110 -12.16 -20.69 -10.19
N LYS A 111 -10.94 -20.93 -10.69
CA LYS A 111 -9.89 -19.89 -10.81
C LYS A 111 -10.37 -18.63 -11.53
N LYS A 112 -11.17 -18.78 -12.60
CA LYS A 112 -11.73 -17.65 -13.33
C LYS A 112 -12.67 -16.82 -12.46
N GLN A 113 -13.56 -17.46 -11.72
CA GLN A 113 -14.46 -16.79 -10.78
C GLN A 113 -13.72 -16.10 -9.63
N LEU A 114 -12.61 -16.69 -9.17
CA LEU A 114 -11.75 -16.06 -8.17
C LEU A 114 -11.12 -14.78 -8.71
N VAL A 115 -10.53 -14.83 -9.91
CA VAL A 115 -9.94 -13.67 -10.59
C VAL A 115 -10.97 -12.55 -10.80
N GLU A 116 -12.13 -12.89 -11.38
CA GLU A 116 -13.19 -11.92 -11.67
C GLU A 116 -13.79 -11.30 -10.40
N GLY A 117 -14.04 -12.14 -9.39
CA GLY A 117 -14.56 -11.71 -8.09
C GLY A 117 -13.58 -10.78 -7.39
N LEU A 118 -12.31 -11.17 -7.28
CA LEU A 118 -11.30 -10.34 -6.64
C LEU A 118 -11.06 -9.03 -7.39
N ALA A 119 -11.02 -9.06 -8.73
CA ALA A 119 -10.90 -7.85 -9.53
C ALA A 119 -12.07 -6.88 -9.30
N THR A 120 -13.28 -7.41 -9.10
CA THR A 120 -14.47 -6.60 -8.77
C THR A 120 -14.35 -5.96 -7.40
N GLU A 121 -13.97 -6.73 -6.37
CA GLU A 121 -13.77 -6.21 -5.01
C GLU A 121 -12.66 -5.12 -4.94
N ILE A 122 -11.58 -5.30 -5.70
CA ILE A 122 -10.51 -4.28 -5.80
C ILE A 122 -11.06 -2.99 -6.41
N ARG A 123 -11.86 -3.07 -7.48
CA ARG A 123 -12.46 -1.87 -8.10
C ARG A 123 -13.40 -1.14 -7.13
N HIS A 124 -14.10 -1.87 -6.26
CA HIS A 124 -14.96 -1.29 -5.23
C HIS A 124 -14.21 -0.74 -4.00
N SER A 125 -12.89 -0.93 -3.94
CA SER A 125 -12.06 -0.39 -2.85
C SER A 125 -11.61 1.04 -3.11
N GLU A 126 -12.56 1.89 -3.52
CA GLU A 126 -12.32 3.29 -3.85
C GLU A 126 -11.85 4.09 -2.62
N TYR A 127 -11.10 5.17 -2.87
CA TYR A 127 -10.64 6.13 -1.85
C TYR A 127 -9.92 5.47 -0.66
N PHE A 128 -9.13 4.43 -0.95
CA PHE A 128 -8.36 3.67 0.04
C PHE A 128 -9.23 2.94 1.08
N ALA A 129 -10.47 2.59 0.76
CA ALA A 129 -11.42 1.97 1.69
C ALA A 129 -10.88 0.69 2.36
N ASN A 130 -10.17 -0.16 1.61
CA ASN A 130 -9.56 -1.41 2.10
C ASN A 130 -8.03 -1.38 2.11
N THR A 131 -7.43 -0.19 2.11
CA THR A 131 -5.98 -0.01 2.15
C THR A 131 -5.48 0.00 3.60
N LEU A 132 -4.45 -0.80 3.89
CA LEU A 132 -3.76 -0.81 5.18
C LEU A 132 -2.90 0.45 5.35
N PHE A 133 -2.12 0.76 4.33
CA PHE A 133 -1.31 1.98 4.23
C PHE A 133 -0.98 2.28 2.77
N PHE A 134 -0.70 3.55 2.49
CA PHE A 134 -0.27 4.02 1.18
C PHE A 134 0.95 4.94 1.30
N GLY A 135 1.78 4.92 0.27
CA GLY A 135 2.91 5.81 0.11
C GLY A 135 2.54 7.06 -0.66
N LYS A 136 3.04 8.19 -0.18
CA LYS A 136 3.01 9.48 -0.87
C LYS A 136 4.23 9.67 -1.78
N SER A 137 4.14 10.62 -2.70
CA SER A 137 5.23 10.94 -3.64
C SER A 137 6.49 11.53 -2.98
N ASP A 138 6.35 12.10 -1.78
CA ASP A 138 7.47 12.55 -0.94
C ASP A 138 8.12 11.42 -0.10
N GLY A 139 7.63 10.18 -0.27
CA GLY A 139 8.09 9.00 0.44
C GLY A 139 7.44 8.78 1.81
N LEU A 140 6.49 9.62 2.24
CA LEU A 140 5.80 9.38 3.51
C LEU A 140 4.84 8.18 3.39
N LEU A 141 4.88 7.30 4.40
CA LEU A 141 3.89 6.26 4.62
C LEU A 141 2.72 6.89 5.36
N ALA A 142 1.53 6.74 4.82
CA ALA A 142 0.30 7.31 5.33
C ALA A 142 -0.78 6.25 5.45
N VAL A 143 -1.81 6.59 6.21
CA VAL A 143 -2.98 5.76 6.46
C VAL A 143 -4.19 6.57 6.01
N SER A 144 -5.20 5.89 5.44
CA SER A 144 -6.45 6.55 5.05
C SER A 144 -7.10 7.24 6.25
N ARG A 145 -7.98 8.22 5.98
CA ARG A 145 -8.79 8.85 7.02
C ARG A 145 -9.93 7.96 7.47
N GLU A 146 -10.57 7.34 6.51
CA GLU A 146 -11.86 6.64 6.65
C GLU A 146 -11.76 5.18 6.19
N GLY A 147 -10.57 4.70 5.82
CA GLY A 147 -10.38 3.31 5.44
C GLY A 147 -10.65 2.35 6.60
N ARG A 148 -11.15 1.15 6.28
CA ARG A 148 -11.54 0.09 7.23
C ARG A 148 -10.50 -0.19 8.31
N PHE A 149 -9.21 -0.11 7.97
CA PHE A 149 -8.11 -0.45 8.88
C PHE A 149 -7.50 0.77 9.59
N SER A 150 -7.99 1.98 9.32
CA SER A 150 -7.26 3.22 9.63
C SER A 150 -6.93 3.37 11.11
N ASP A 151 -7.90 3.15 11.99
CA ASP A 151 -7.72 3.31 13.43
C ASP A 151 -6.76 2.26 14.00
N ALA A 152 -6.95 0.99 13.64
CA ALA A 152 -6.11 -0.11 14.09
C ALA A 152 -4.66 0.04 13.62
N VAL A 153 -4.45 0.55 12.40
CA VAL A 153 -3.12 0.83 11.87
C VAL A 153 -2.49 2.02 12.60
N ARG A 154 -3.22 3.11 12.79
CA ARG A 154 -2.71 4.32 13.49
C ARG A 154 -2.34 4.04 14.94
N GLU A 155 -3.19 3.32 15.66
CA GLU A 155 -2.94 2.95 17.07
C GLU A 155 -1.60 2.22 17.23
N ARG A 156 -1.25 1.36 16.26
CA ARG A 156 -0.01 0.58 16.27
C ARG A 156 1.19 1.32 15.70
N LEU A 157 1.00 2.16 14.68
CA LEU A 157 2.10 2.86 14.00
C LEU A 157 2.49 4.17 14.66
N ALA A 158 1.52 5.00 15.06
CA ALA A 158 1.78 6.35 15.56
C ALA A 158 2.80 6.41 16.71
N PRO A 159 2.83 5.47 17.67
CA PRO A 159 3.80 5.51 18.76
C PRO A 159 5.26 5.30 18.34
N VAL A 160 5.51 4.63 17.21
CA VAL A 160 6.86 4.15 16.83
C VAL A 160 7.31 4.58 15.43
N ALA A 161 6.45 5.20 14.64
CA ALA A 161 6.72 5.51 13.22
C ALA A 161 8.00 6.35 13.02
N GLU A 162 8.27 7.32 13.90
CA GLU A 162 9.48 8.14 13.80
C GLU A 162 10.77 7.34 14.05
N GLU A 163 10.72 6.30 14.87
CA GLU A 163 11.88 5.46 15.19
C GLU A 163 12.39 4.70 13.96
N TYR A 164 11.52 4.46 12.99
CA TYR A 164 11.84 3.75 11.76
C TYR A 164 12.26 4.66 10.60
N LEU A 165 12.33 5.97 10.80
CA LEU A 165 12.83 6.90 9.79
C LEU A 165 14.37 6.84 9.75
N ALA A 166 14.90 6.60 8.55
CA ALA A 166 16.32 6.79 8.24
C ALA A 166 16.60 8.21 7.74
N GLN A 167 15.61 8.83 7.08
CA GLN A 167 15.68 10.20 6.57
C GLN A 167 14.27 10.81 6.56
N LYS A 168 14.12 12.04 7.08
CA LYS A 168 12.89 12.84 6.96
C LYS A 168 12.84 13.51 5.58
N PRO A 169 11.64 13.80 5.04
CA PRO A 169 11.55 14.49 3.77
C PRO A 169 12.05 15.93 3.90
N GLU A 170 12.72 16.43 2.86
CA GLU A 170 13.10 17.84 2.71
C GLU A 170 12.32 18.43 1.54
N TYR A 171 11.87 19.67 1.69
CA TYR A 171 11.06 20.38 0.70
C TYR A 171 11.74 21.67 0.30
N ASP A 172 11.64 22.03 -0.98
CA ASP A 172 12.03 23.35 -1.47
C ASP A 172 10.91 24.34 -1.13
N THR A 173 11.11 25.12 -0.07
CA THR A 173 10.12 26.10 0.41
C THR A 173 10.03 27.36 -0.45
N ILE A 174 10.88 27.51 -1.47
CA ILE A 174 10.91 28.67 -2.37
C ILE A 174 9.93 28.47 -3.54
N VAL A 175 9.67 27.22 -3.94
CA VAL A 175 8.84 26.88 -5.10
C VAL A 175 7.55 26.20 -4.65
N VAL A 176 6.39 26.71 -5.06
CA VAL A 176 5.11 25.99 -4.90
C VAL A 176 4.66 25.48 -6.27
N LEU A 177 4.42 24.17 -6.38
CA LEU A 177 3.94 23.59 -7.62
C LEU A 177 2.46 23.94 -7.82
N ALA A 178 2.15 24.73 -8.86
CA ALA A 178 0.78 25.13 -9.17
C ALA A 178 -0.18 23.95 -9.40
N SER A 179 0.33 22.79 -9.83
CA SER A 179 -0.51 21.60 -10.09
C SER A 179 -0.91 20.82 -8.84
N THR A 180 -0.22 21.02 -7.72
CA THR A 180 -0.46 20.25 -6.48
C THR A 180 -0.58 21.14 -5.25
N LEU A 181 -0.29 22.43 -5.38
CA LEU A 181 -0.17 23.41 -4.28
C LEU A 181 0.76 22.93 -3.16
N GLN A 182 1.77 22.13 -3.52
CA GLN A 182 2.75 21.56 -2.60
C GLN A 182 4.15 22.04 -2.95
N TYR A 183 4.99 22.16 -1.93
CA TYR A 183 6.43 22.36 -2.10
C TYR A 183 7.06 21.08 -2.69
N PRO A 184 7.87 21.17 -3.76
CA PRO A 184 8.51 20.00 -4.32
C PRO A 184 9.52 19.42 -3.33
N THR A 185 9.56 18.10 -3.26
CA THR A 185 10.47 17.37 -2.38
C THR A 185 11.89 17.38 -2.97
N THR A 186 12.88 17.85 -2.20
CA THR A 186 14.31 17.80 -2.57
C THR A 186 14.97 16.52 -2.10
N LYS A 187 14.50 15.94 -0.99
CA LYS A 187 14.86 14.60 -0.52
C LYS A 187 13.65 13.86 -0.01
N GLN A 188 13.44 12.65 -0.49
CA GLN A 188 12.32 11.81 -0.06
C GLN A 188 12.58 11.22 1.33
N THR A 189 11.50 10.83 2.00
CA THR A 189 11.58 10.03 3.23
C THR A 189 12.19 8.67 2.93
N LEU A 190 13.11 8.22 3.79
CA LEU A 190 13.67 6.86 3.74
C LEU A 190 13.45 6.15 5.08
N TYR A 191 13.27 4.83 5.04
CA TYR A 191 12.99 4.00 6.21
C TYR A 191 14.11 3.02 6.52
N LYS A 192 14.25 2.65 7.79
CA LYS A 192 15.18 1.62 8.23
C LYS A 192 14.77 0.25 7.68
N SER A 193 15.75 -0.58 7.37
CA SER A 193 15.56 -1.95 6.84
C SER A 193 14.81 -2.89 7.79
N THR A 194 14.71 -2.54 9.07
CA THR A 194 13.96 -3.26 10.10
C THR A 194 12.45 -2.97 10.09
N PHE A 195 12.01 -1.91 9.41
CA PHE A 195 10.60 -1.50 9.42
C PHE A 195 9.62 -2.49 8.73
N PRO A 196 9.97 -3.13 7.59
CA PRO A 196 9.09 -4.12 6.96
C PRO A 196 8.64 -5.25 7.89
N GLU A 197 9.53 -5.70 8.76
CA GLU A 197 9.26 -6.75 9.75
C GLU A 197 8.19 -6.31 10.76
N PHE A 198 8.30 -5.07 11.24
CA PHE A 198 7.33 -4.48 12.15
C PHE A 198 5.96 -4.27 11.47
N LEU A 199 5.95 -3.76 10.23
CA LEU A 199 4.73 -3.59 9.46
C LEU A 199 4.03 -4.93 9.20
N ALA A 200 4.78 -5.98 8.85
CA ALA A 200 4.22 -7.31 8.65
C ALA A 200 3.52 -7.82 9.92
N LYS A 201 4.19 -7.75 11.09
CA LYS A 201 3.57 -8.13 12.38
C LYS A 201 2.34 -7.29 12.71
N THR A 202 2.37 -6.01 12.39
CA THR A 202 1.23 -5.10 12.57
C THR A 202 0.03 -5.55 11.73
N ILE A 203 0.25 -5.87 10.45
CA ILE A 203 -0.78 -6.38 9.55
C ILE A 203 -1.32 -7.71 10.06
N GLU A 204 -0.45 -8.66 10.42
CA GLU A 204 -0.86 -9.95 10.98
C GLU A 204 -1.76 -9.76 12.20
N ALA A 205 -1.40 -8.87 13.13
CA ALA A 205 -2.21 -8.61 14.31
C ALA A 205 -3.60 -8.03 13.97
N ILE A 206 -3.66 -7.13 12.98
CA ILE A 206 -4.91 -6.50 12.52
C ILE A 206 -5.78 -7.53 11.80
N LEU A 207 -5.24 -8.31 10.87
CA LEU A 207 -6.01 -9.25 10.06
C LEU A 207 -6.42 -10.50 10.84
N ASN A 208 -5.73 -10.84 11.93
CA ASN A 208 -6.19 -11.87 12.88
C ASN A 208 -7.40 -11.41 13.70
N ASN A 209 -7.56 -10.10 13.93
CA ASN A 209 -8.66 -9.51 14.69
C ASN A 209 -9.19 -8.26 13.96
N PRO A 210 -9.80 -8.44 12.77
CA PRO A 210 -10.14 -7.31 11.91
C PRO A 210 -11.23 -6.44 12.55
N PRO A 211 -11.19 -5.11 12.36
CA PRO A 211 -12.31 -4.25 12.71
C PRO A 211 -13.57 -4.70 11.95
N SER A 212 -14.72 -4.57 12.63
CA SER A 212 -16.01 -4.98 12.07
C SER A 212 -16.30 -4.22 10.78
N ALA A 213 -16.75 -4.92 9.74
CA ALA A 213 -17.12 -4.31 8.45
C ALA A 213 -18.22 -3.24 8.59
N ALA A 214 -18.97 -3.23 9.70
CA ALA A 214 -20.04 -2.27 9.97
C ALA A 214 -19.56 -0.86 10.36
N GLN A 215 -18.26 -0.61 10.49
CA GLN A 215 -17.72 0.69 10.91
C GLN A 215 -17.50 1.69 9.76
N ILE A 216 -17.80 1.32 8.51
CA ILE A 216 -17.79 2.25 7.37
C ILE A 216 -19.16 2.92 7.30
N GLN A 217 -19.43 3.90 8.17
CA GLN A 217 -20.62 4.74 8.09
C GLN A 217 -20.23 6.23 8.11
N HIS A 218 -20.42 6.84 6.93
CA HIS A 218 -20.64 8.26 6.62
C HIS A 218 -19.54 9.28 6.88
#